data_AF-A0A645FI80-F1
#
_entry.id   AF-A0A645FI80-F1
#
_cell.length_a   1.000
_cell.length_b   1.000
_cell.length_c   1.000
_cell.angle_alpha   90.00
_cell.angle_beta   90.00
_cell.angle_gamma   90.00
#
_symmetry.space_group_name_H-M   'P 1'
#
loop_
_entity.id
_entity.type
_entity.pdbx_description
1 polymer ?
#
loop_
_entity_poly.entity_id
_entity_poly.type
_entity_poly.pdbx_seq_one_letter_code
_entity_poly.pdbx_strand_id
1 'polypeptide(L)'
;MIRQALMALIYGDMIMLLNNQIEPYEVVPGSSKEKITKWVNYLTHEFSLGKGLSYKDMKKNLKNMVTDFDSIEKEKKDKIKVGIVGEIYIKYSALGNNHLEKFLLEQNCEIMVPGVLGFMLFKTDNRMEDIKLYGGNPIKYKVVSTLFNYIAKLEAAMIEILR
;
A
#
# COMPACT_ATOMS: atom_id res chain seq x y z
N MET A 1 8.03 17.03 4.54
CA MET A 1 7.43 16.79 3.21
C MET A 1 7.84 15.45 2.58
N ILE A 2 9.07 15.21 2.10
CA ILE A 2 9.42 13.93 1.42
C ILE A 2 9.17 12.69 2.29
N ARG A 3 9.63 12.73 3.55
CA ARG A 3 9.40 11.64 4.50
C ARG A 3 7.91 11.40 4.78
N GLN A 4 7.13 12.47 4.91
CA GLN A 4 5.67 12.37 5.07
C GLN A 4 5.02 11.73 3.86
N ALA A 5 5.42 12.10 2.63
CA ALA A 5 4.89 11.50 1.41
C ALA A 5 5.18 10.00 1.33
N LEU A 6 6.40 9.57 1.66
CA LEU A 6 6.75 8.15 1.71
C LEU A 6 5.96 7.39 2.78
N MET A 7 5.77 7.97 3.96
CA MET A 7 4.98 7.34 5.02
C MET A 7 3.50 7.27 4.65
N ALA A 8 2.94 8.32 4.05
CA ALA A 8 1.57 8.33 3.53
C ALA A 8 1.36 7.21 2.51
N LEU A 9 2.33 7.00 1.61
CA LEU A 9 2.29 5.93 0.62
C LEU A 9 2.28 4.55 1.28
N ILE A 10 3.16 4.30 2.25
CA ILE A 10 3.22 3.01 2.95
C ILE A 10 1.96 2.72 3.76
N TYR A 11 1.44 3.70 4.50
CA TYR A 11 0.19 3.52 5.23
C TYR A 11 -1.00 3.34 4.28
N GLY A 12 -1.04 4.09 3.17
CA GLY A 12 -2.07 3.94 2.14
C GLY A 12 -2.05 2.55 1.52
N ASP A 13 -0.88 2.05 1.14
CA ASP A 13 -0.70 0.69 0.60
C ASP A 13 -1.13 -0.38 1.60
N MET A 14 -0.79 -0.23 2.90
CA MET A 14 -1.24 -1.16 3.94
C MET A 14 -2.75 -1.14 4.11
N ILE A 15 -3.36 0.05 4.18
CA ILE A 15 -4.81 0.19 4.31
C ILE A 15 -5.53 -0.45 3.12
N MET A 16 -5.06 -0.19 1.89
CA MET A 16 -5.63 -0.77 0.68
C MET A 16 -5.49 -2.30 0.68
N LEU A 17 -4.32 -2.82 1.07
CA LEU A 17 -4.09 -4.26 1.14
C LEU A 17 -5.03 -4.95 2.14
N LEU A 18 -5.17 -4.39 3.35
CA LEU A 18 -6.05 -4.92 4.39
C LEU A 18 -7.52 -4.83 3.96
N ASN A 19 -7.94 -3.71 3.37
CA ASN A 19 -9.31 -3.56 2.87
C ASN A 19 -9.65 -4.60 1.80
N ASN A 20 -8.77 -4.78 0.81
CA ASN A 20 -8.96 -5.74 -0.29
C ASN A 20 -9.16 -7.18 0.21
N GLN A 21 -8.54 -7.55 1.34
CA GLN A 21 -8.68 -8.87 1.94
C GLN A 21 -9.90 -9.01 2.87
N ILE A 22 -10.52 -7.92 3.29
CA ILE A 22 -11.56 -7.94 4.33
C ILE A 22 -12.93 -7.54 3.77
N GLU A 23 -13.00 -6.47 2.96
CA GLU A 23 -14.25 -5.96 2.38
C GLU A 23 -15.06 -7.05 1.64
N PRO A 24 -14.45 -7.96 0.86
CA PRO A 24 -15.22 -9.02 0.23
C PRO A 24 -15.85 -10.00 1.24
N TYR A 25 -15.37 -10.08 2.46
CA TYR A 25 -15.74 -11.11 3.44
C TYR A 25 -16.50 -10.56 4.65
N GLU A 26 -16.88 -9.30 4.67
CA GLU A 26 -17.53 -8.72 5.83
C GLU A 26 -18.86 -9.38 6.17
N VAL A 27 -19.03 -9.80 7.42
CA VAL A 27 -20.35 -10.20 7.94
C VAL A 27 -21.25 -8.99 8.11
N VAL A 28 -20.68 -7.87 8.60
CA VAL A 28 -21.36 -6.57 8.72
C VAL A 28 -20.77 -5.62 7.68
N PRO A 29 -21.51 -5.32 6.59
CA PRO A 29 -21.00 -4.47 5.51
C PRO A 29 -20.56 -3.08 6.01
N GLY A 30 -19.39 -2.63 5.56
CA GLY A 30 -18.79 -1.33 5.90
C GLY A 30 -17.87 -1.34 7.13
N SER A 31 -17.62 -2.50 7.73
CA SER A 31 -16.75 -2.63 8.92
C SER A 31 -15.31 -2.17 8.65
N SER A 32 -14.72 -2.57 7.52
CA SER A 32 -13.41 -2.17 7.04
C SER A 32 -13.39 -0.67 6.76
N LYS A 33 -14.44 -0.14 6.13
CA LYS A 33 -14.57 1.29 5.80
C LYS A 33 -14.57 2.18 7.05
N GLU A 34 -15.17 1.71 8.15
CA GLU A 34 -15.10 2.38 9.44
C GLU A 34 -13.64 2.42 9.95
N LYS A 35 -12.92 1.31 9.91
CA LYS A 35 -11.49 1.26 10.29
C LYS A 35 -10.63 2.15 9.40
N ILE A 36 -10.86 2.15 8.08
CA ILE A 36 -10.17 3.04 7.14
C ILE A 36 -10.34 4.50 7.58
N THR A 37 -11.59 4.92 7.81
CA THR A 37 -11.91 6.30 8.21
C THR A 37 -11.20 6.67 9.51
N LYS A 38 -11.24 5.79 10.52
CA LYS A 38 -10.52 5.95 11.78
C LYS A 38 -9.02 6.12 11.56
N TRP A 39 -8.38 5.24 10.79
CA TRP A 39 -6.92 5.27 10.57
C TRP A 39 -6.48 6.47 9.73
N VAL A 40 -7.23 6.84 8.69
CA VAL A 40 -6.96 8.04 7.89
C VAL A 40 -7.00 9.29 8.78
N ASN A 41 -8.02 9.43 9.63
CA ASN A 41 -8.13 10.56 10.56
C ASN A 41 -6.97 10.57 11.57
N TYR A 42 -6.67 9.43 12.18
CA TYR A 42 -5.55 9.29 13.12
C TYR A 42 -4.20 9.66 12.50
N LEU A 43 -3.88 9.10 11.34
CA LEU A 43 -2.62 9.38 10.64
C LEU A 43 -2.51 10.82 10.19
N THR A 44 -3.61 11.41 9.71
CA THR A 44 -3.65 12.82 9.31
C THR A 44 -3.36 13.73 10.50
N HIS A 45 -3.94 13.42 11.67
CA HIS A 45 -3.63 14.14 12.91
C HIS A 45 -2.16 13.95 13.33
N GLU A 46 -1.64 12.72 13.33
CA GLU A 46 -0.23 12.49 13.66
C GLU A 46 0.72 13.23 12.72
N PHE A 47 0.40 13.27 11.42
CA PHE A 47 1.20 13.97 10.41
C PHE A 47 1.21 15.48 10.60
N SER A 48 0.11 16.09 11.04
CA SER A 48 0.06 17.53 11.34
C SER A 48 0.93 17.89 12.56
N LEU A 49 1.15 16.93 13.46
CA LEU A 49 2.06 17.04 14.60
C LEU A 49 3.50 16.59 14.30
N GLY A 50 3.80 16.19 13.06
CA GLY A 50 5.11 15.66 12.68
C GLY A 50 5.45 14.28 13.25
N LYS A 51 4.45 13.54 13.75
CA LYS A 51 4.56 12.19 14.31
C LYS A 51 4.19 11.11 13.29
N GLY A 52 4.41 9.84 13.65
CA GLY A 52 4.13 8.71 12.75
C GLY A 52 5.09 8.62 11.56
N LEU A 53 6.20 9.36 11.59
CA LEU A 53 7.16 9.44 10.49
C LEU A 53 8.40 8.57 10.69
N SER A 54 8.65 8.14 11.94
CA SER A 54 9.80 7.31 12.23
C SER A 54 9.59 5.86 11.81
N TYR A 55 10.68 5.15 11.53
CA TYR A 55 10.62 3.72 11.21
C TYR A 55 9.96 2.92 12.35
N LYS A 56 10.23 3.31 13.59
CA LYS A 56 9.63 2.70 14.78
C LYS A 56 8.13 2.98 14.87
N ASP A 57 7.72 4.23 14.65
CA ASP A 57 6.30 4.59 14.67
C ASP A 57 5.56 3.92 13.52
N MET A 58 6.18 3.85 12.35
CA MET A 58 5.65 3.12 11.19
C MET A 58 5.40 1.66 11.53
N LYS A 59 6.39 0.91 12.02
CA LYS A 59 6.18 -0.50 12.41
C LYS A 59 5.08 -0.63 13.47
N LYS A 60 5.03 0.27 14.46
CA LYS A 60 4.00 0.28 15.49
C LYS A 60 2.60 0.50 14.89
N ASN A 61 2.44 1.50 14.04
CA ASN A 61 1.18 1.85 13.41
C ASN A 61 0.69 0.74 12.47
N LEU A 62 1.58 0.21 11.62
CA LEU A 62 1.26 -0.91 10.73
C LEU A 62 0.81 -2.14 11.52
N LYS A 63 1.51 -2.50 12.60
CA LYS A 63 1.10 -3.62 13.46
C LYS A 63 -0.28 -3.38 14.09
N ASN A 64 -0.51 -2.18 14.60
CA ASN A 64 -1.81 -1.83 15.19
C ASN A 64 -2.93 -1.85 14.14
N MET A 65 -2.67 -1.43 12.89
CA MET A 65 -3.64 -1.55 11.80
C MET A 65 -3.98 -3.01 11.53
N VAL A 66 -2.97 -3.87 11.36
CA VAL A 66 -3.19 -5.31 11.13
C VAL A 66 -4.07 -5.91 12.25
N THR A 67 -3.74 -5.63 13.52
CA THR A 67 -4.56 -6.11 14.65
C THR A 67 -5.99 -5.55 14.65
N ASP A 68 -6.18 -4.28 14.31
CA ASP A 68 -7.49 -3.63 14.29
C ASP A 68 -8.38 -4.08 13.12
N PHE A 69 -7.77 -4.45 11.98
CA PHE A 69 -8.45 -5.03 10.84
C PHE A 69 -8.74 -6.52 11.04
N ASP A 70 -7.84 -7.27 11.68
CA ASP A 70 -8.06 -8.69 11.98
C ASP A 70 -9.19 -8.92 13.01
N SER A 71 -9.56 -7.90 13.78
CA SER A 71 -10.72 -7.96 14.67
C SER A 71 -12.08 -7.93 13.95
N ILE A 72 -12.10 -7.71 12.62
CA ILE A 72 -13.35 -7.70 11.84
C ILE A 72 -13.81 -9.14 11.61
N GLU A 73 -15.09 -9.39 11.90
CA GLU A 73 -15.71 -10.69 11.64
C GLU A 73 -15.85 -10.94 10.12
N LYS A 74 -15.35 -12.09 9.67
CA LYS A 74 -15.29 -12.48 8.26
C LYS A 74 -16.13 -13.73 8.00
N GLU A 75 -16.91 -13.70 6.93
CA GLU A 75 -17.58 -14.87 6.37
C GLU A 75 -16.52 -15.87 5.86
N LYS A 76 -16.65 -17.14 6.25
CA LYS A 76 -15.79 -18.23 5.76
C LYS A 76 -16.36 -18.78 4.45
N LYS A 77 -16.02 -18.14 3.34
CA LYS A 77 -16.45 -18.54 1.99
C LYS A 77 -15.30 -18.42 1.02
N ASP A 78 -15.22 -19.31 0.04
CA ASP A 78 -14.27 -19.16 -1.07
C ASP A 78 -14.85 -18.20 -2.11
N LYS A 79 -14.09 -17.14 -2.44
CA LYS A 79 -14.43 -16.20 -3.51
C LYS A 79 -13.42 -16.29 -4.65
N ILE A 80 -13.86 -15.95 -5.86
CA ILE A 80 -12.97 -15.85 -7.02
C ILE A 80 -12.00 -14.70 -6.76
N LYS A 81 -10.70 -14.98 -6.87
CA LYS A 81 -9.64 -13.99 -6.65
C LYS A 81 -9.22 -13.37 -7.97
N VAL A 82 -9.26 -12.04 -8.03
CA VAL A 82 -8.98 -11.27 -9.25
C VAL A 82 -7.88 -10.24 -8.97
N GLY A 83 -6.76 -10.37 -9.68
CA GLY A 83 -5.70 -9.36 -9.66
C GLY A 83 -5.95 -8.27 -10.71
N ILE A 84 -5.94 -7.01 -10.30
CA ILE A 84 -6.08 -5.88 -11.21
C ILE A 84 -4.69 -5.37 -11.61
N VAL A 85 -4.38 -5.49 -12.90
CA VAL A 85 -3.14 -5.03 -13.52
C VAL A 85 -3.44 -4.08 -14.67
N GLY A 86 -2.53 -3.15 -14.94
CA GLY A 86 -2.71 -2.18 -16.01
C GLY A 86 -1.73 -1.01 -15.88
N GLU A 87 -1.89 -0.03 -16.75
CA GLU A 87 -1.13 1.22 -16.70
C GLU A 87 -1.40 1.98 -15.40
N ILE A 88 -0.41 2.70 -14.87
CA ILE A 88 -0.47 3.31 -13.53
C ILE A 88 -1.71 4.19 -13.33
N TYR A 89 -2.06 5.01 -14.33
CA TYR A 89 -3.23 5.88 -14.21
C TYR A 89 -4.53 5.08 -14.18
N ILE A 90 -4.72 4.17 -15.14
CA ILE A 90 -5.92 3.35 -15.24
C ILE A 90 -6.08 2.46 -14.00
N LYS A 91 -4.98 1.88 -13.52
CA LYS A 91 -4.99 0.95 -12.39
C LYS A 91 -5.50 1.57 -11.09
N TYR A 92 -5.02 2.76 -10.72
CA TYR A 92 -5.31 3.38 -9.43
C TYR A 92 -6.41 4.46 -9.48
N SER A 93 -6.84 4.87 -10.68
CA SER A 93 -7.96 5.78 -10.85
C SER A 93 -9.25 4.99 -10.98
N ALA A 94 -10.12 5.05 -9.97
CA ALA A 94 -11.45 4.45 -10.06
C ALA A 94 -12.25 5.00 -11.25
N LEU A 95 -12.06 6.27 -11.62
CA LEU A 95 -12.65 6.82 -12.84
C LEU A 95 -11.99 6.23 -14.11
N GLY A 96 -10.66 6.08 -14.10
CA GLY A 96 -9.88 5.59 -15.23
C GLY A 96 -10.13 4.12 -15.58
N ASN A 97 -10.41 3.26 -14.59
CA ASN A 97 -10.76 1.86 -14.80
C ASN A 97 -12.28 1.61 -14.86
N ASN A 98 -13.12 2.65 -14.94
CA ASN A 98 -14.59 2.53 -14.92
C ASN A 98 -15.13 1.80 -13.67
N HIS A 99 -14.56 2.09 -12.50
CA HIS A 99 -14.93 1.52 -11.21
C HIS A 99 -14.81 -0.01 -11.16
N LEU A 100 -13.79 -0.56 -11.81
CA LEU A 100 -13.58 -2.02 -11.93
C LEU A 100 -13.56 -2.73 -10.57
N GLU A 101 -12.92 -2.13 -9.56
CA GLU A 101 -12.87 -2.68 -8.20
C GLU A 101 -14.27 -2.89 -7.61
N LYS A 102 -15.13 -1.86 -7.72
CA LYS A 102 -16.51 -1.91 -7.23
C LYS A 102 -17.33 -2.94 -8.01
N PHE A 103 -17.19 -2.95 -9.34
CA PHE A 103 -17.88 -3.93 -10.18
C PHE A 103 -17.51 -5.38 -9.80
N LEU A 104 -16.23 -5.68 -9.60
CA LEU A 104 -15.77 -7.02 -9.20
C LEU A 104 -16.27 -7.41 -7.81
N LEU A 105 -16.29 -6.47 -6.85
CA LEU A 105 -16.88 -6.69 -5.53
C LEU A 105 -18.39 -7.04 -5.64
N GLU A 106 -19.15 -6.33 -6.47
CA GLU A 106 -20.57 -6.62 -6.75
C GLU A 106 -20.76 -8.02 -7.39
N GLN A 107 -19.76 -8.52 -8.13
CA GLN A 107 -19.72 -9.88 -8.67
C GLN A 107 -19.19 -10.94 -7.68
N ASN A 108 -19.12 -10.62 -6.39
CA ASN A 108 -18.61 -11.51 -5.34
C ASN A 108 -17.15 -11.96 -5.52
N CYS A 109 -16.30 -11.13 -6.12
CA CYS A 109 -14.87 -11.40 -6.25
C CYS A 109 -14.07 -10.79 -5.07
N GLU A 110 -13.01 -11.49 -4.66
CA GLU A 110 -11.92 -10.90 -3.88
C GLU A 110 -10.96 -10.22 -4.85
N ILE A 111 -10.73 -8.92 -4.68
CA ILE A 111 -9.85 -8.15 -5.55
C ILE A 111 -8.48 -7.97 -4.91
N MET A 112 -7.44 -7.88 -5.75
CA MET A 112 -6.12 -7.48 -5.33
C MET A 112 -5.59 -6.42 -6.30
N VAL A 113 -5.46 -5.19 -5.80
CA VAL A 113 -4.72 -4.11 -6.47
C VAL A 113 -3.35 -4.00 -5.79
N PRO A 114 -2.24 -4.27 -6.50
CA PRO A 114 -0.92 -4.10 -5.91
C PRO A 114 -0.65 -2.65 -5.52
N GLY A 115 -0.05 -2.41 -4.35
CA GLY A 115 0.33 -1.08 -3.84
C GLY A 115 1.28 -0.30 -4.75
N VAL A 116 1.41 1.01 -4.48
CA VAL A 116 2.29 1.92 -5.23
C VAL A 116 3.76 1.72 -4.88
N LEU A 117 4.08 1.17 -3.70
CA LEU A 117 5.44 0.94 -3.22
C LEU A 117 6.24 0.04 -4.16
N GLY A 118 5.62 -1.04 -4.67
CA GLY A 118 6.21 -1.93 -5.65
C GLY A 118 6.55 -1.22 -6.97
N PHE A 119 5.69 -0.27 -7.40
CA PHE A 119 5.98 0.56 -8.57
C PHE A 119 7.17 1.50 -8.31
N MET A 120 7.28 2.07 -7.12
CA MET A 120 8.43 2.92 -6.75
C MET A 120 9.75 2.15 -6.75
N LEU A 121 9.75 0.91 -6.23
CA LEU A 121 10.89 0.01 -6.30
C LEU A 121 11.28 -0.29 -7.76
N PHE A 122 10.32 -0.67 -8.60
CA PHE A 122 10.55 -0.88 -10.02
C PHE A 122 11.15 0.36 -10.71
N LYS A 123 10.63 1.55 -10.44
CA LYS A 123 11.15 2.79 -11.05
C LYS A 123 12.58 3.12 -10.61
N THR A 124 12.91 2.86 -9.34
CA THR A 124 14.26 3.08 -8.83
C THR A 124 15.24 2.03 -9.34
N ASP A 125 14.80 0.78 -9.45
CA ASP A 125 15.57 -0.32 -10.03
C ASP A 125 15.92 -0.08 -11.50
N ASN A 126 14.91 0.22 -12.32
CA ASN A 126 15.12 0.55 -13.74
C ASN A 126 16.12 1.70 -13.92
N ARG A 127 16.08 2.72 -13.05
CA ARG A 127 17.04 3.83 -13.16
C ARG A 127 18.47 3.38 -12.83
N MET A 128 18.67 2.41 -11.96
CA MET A 128 19.99 1.82 -11.74
C MET A 128 20.44 1.03 -12.96
N GLU A 129 19.56 0.23 -13.55
CA GLU A 129 19.85 -0.54 -14.77
C GLU A 129 20.16 0.36 -15.97
N ASP A 130 19.41 1.45 -16.17
CA ASP A 130 19.69 2.43 -17.21
C ASP A 130 21.14 2.97 -17.13
N ILE A 131 21.60 3.28 -15.91
CA ILE A 131 22.98 3.79 -15.70
C ILE A 131 24.02 2.70 -15.94
N LYS A 132 23.72 1.44 -15.61
CA LYS A 132 24.62 0.30 -15.86
C LYS A 132 24.75 0.01 -17.35
N LEU A 133 23.64 0.02 -18.08
CA LEU A 133 23.56 -0.37 -19.49
C LEU A 133 24.01 0.74 -20.44
N TYR A 134 23.55 1.97 -20.21
CA TYR A 134 23.78 3.10 -21.11
C TYR A 134 24.86 4.06 -20.61
N GLY A 135 25.48 3.74 -19.48
CA GLY A 135 26.40 4.64 -18.78
C GLY A 135 25.67 5.77 -18.07
N GLY A 136 26.41 6.53 -17.26
CA GLY A 136 25.83 7.65 -16.52
C GLY A 136 26.71 8.11 -15.37
N ASN A 137 26.17 9.02 -14.57
CA ASN A 137 26.92 9.59 -13.45
C ASN A 137 26.92 8.61 -12.24
N PRO A 138 28.09 8.18 -11.74
CA PRO A 138 28.19 7.25 -10.61
C PRO A 138 27.59 7.81 -9.30
N ILE A 139 27.56 9.13 -9.14
CA ILE A 139 26.90 9.79 -8.01
C ILE A 139 25.39 9.57 -8.11
N LYS A 140 24.80 9.73 -9.30
CA LYS A 140 23.37 9.47 -9.52
C LYS A 140 23.03 8.01 -9.20
N TYR A 141 23.86 7.07 -9.62
CA TYR A 141 23.71 5.66 -9.29
C TYR A 141 23.66 5.44 -7.77
N LYS A 142 24.63 6.00 -7.03
CA LYS A 142 24.70 5.87 -5.57
C LYS A 142 23.48 6.46 -4.87
N VAL A 143 22.98 7.61 -5.33
CA VAL A 143 21.77 8.25 -4.77
C VAL A 143 20.54 7.37 -4.99
N VAL A 144 20.34 6.88 -6.22
CA VAL A 144 19.19 6.03 -6.56
C VAL A 144 19.27 4.69 -5.82
N SER A 145 20.44 4.07 -5.73
CA SER A 145 20.64 2.84 -4.97
C SER A 145 20.37 3.01 -3.47
N THR A 146 20.78 4.14 -2.89
CA THR A 146 20.47 4.46 -1.49
C THR A 146 18.95 4.60 -1.29
N LEU A 147 18.26 5.26 -2.22
CA LEU A 147 16.80 5.40 -2.19
C LEU A 147 16.11 4.03 -2.32
N PHE A 148 16.54 3.20 -3.27
CA PHE A 148 16.03 1.83 -3.46
C PHE A 148 16.15 1.02 -2.18
N ASN A 149 17.35 0.97 -1.58
CA ASN A 149 17.59 0.23 -0.35
C ASN A 149 16.74 0.75 0.82
N TYR A 150 16.52 2.05 0.88
CA TYR A 150 15.64 2.65 1.88
C TYR A 150 14.18 2.21 1.68
N ILE A 151 13.65 2.30 0.47
CA ILE A 151 12.28 1.88 0.14
C ILE A 151 12.10 0.37 0.38
N ALA A 152 13.06 -0.46 -0.05
CA ALA A 152 13.04 -1.91 0.13
C ALA A 152 13.05 -2.30 1.61
N LYS A 153 13.78 -1.56 2.45
CA LYS A 153 13.74 -1.76 3.91
C LYS A 153 12.36 -1.47 4.49
N LEU A 154 11.65 -0.47 3.97
CA LEU A 154 10.29 -0.14 4.43
C LEU A 154 9.28 -1.20 3.96
N GLU A 155 9.39 -1.66 2.72
CA GLU A 155 8.57 -2.76 2.19
C GLU A 155 8.80 -4.06 2.98
N ALA A 156 10.06 -4.43 3.25
CA ALA A 156 10.38 -5.61 4.04
C ALA A 156 9.74 -5.54 5.44
N ALA A 157 9.76 -4.36 6.07
CA ALA A 157 9.10 -4.16 7.37
C ALA A 157 7.58 -4.30 7.28
N MET A 158 6.96 -3.84 6.19
CA MET A 158 5.53 -4.02 5.93
C MET A 158 5.18 -5.51 5.76
N ILE A 159 5.95 -6.24 4.96
CA ILE A 159 5.77 -7.68 4.74
C ILE A 159 5.97 -8.48 6.03
N GLU A 160 6.98 -8.15 6.84
CA GLU A 160 7.25 -8.80 8.13
C GLU A 160 6.07 -8.70 9.09
N ILE A 161 5.32 -7.59 9.05
CA ILE A 161 4.16 -7.36 9.94
C ILE A 161 2.92 -8.16 9.50
N LEU A 162 2.85 -8.57 8.24
CA LEU A 162 1.75 -9.35 7.68
C LEU A 162 1.95 -10.86 7.82
N ARG A 163 3.13 -11.30 8.26
CA ARG A 163 3.46 -12.71 8.52
C ARG A 163 3.18 -13.05 9.99
#